data_AF-A0A232F7E2-F1
#
_entry.id   AF-A0A232F7E2-F1
#
_cell.length_a   1.000
_cell.length_b   1.000
_cell.length_c   1.000
_cell.angle_alpha   90.00
_cell.angle_beta   90.00
_cell.angle_gamma   90.00
#
_symmetry.space_group_name_H-M   'P 1'
#
loop_
_entity.id
_entity.type
_entity.pdbx_description
1 polymer ?
#
loop_
_entity_poly.entity_id
_entity_poly.type
_entity_poly.pdbx_seq_one_letter_code
_entity_poly.pdbx_strand_id
1 'polypeptide(L)'
;MRFTYILAATHSPGKGRCPQPPNKTPFQEILPLRLKDRVSGKSDKKAEGSCLQEMIIVLSCLQKNEYENKLCQKEVDQFKSCFQKFQDVSFQSKRAKEKGILVPGDKNLTHKQVKKLFNMRPML
;
A
#
# COMPACT_ATOMS: atom_id res chain seq x y z
N MET A 1 -17.04 -2.41 -52.17
CA MET A 1 -16.59 -3.30 -51.07
C MET A 1 -17.73 -3.38 -50.05
N ARG A 2 -18.57 -4.43 -50.14
CA ARG A 2 -19.66 -4.69 -49.21
C ARG A 2 -19.09 -5.28 -47.92
N PHE A 3 -19.04 -4.50 -46.84
CA PHE A 3 -18.92 -5.08 -45.50
C PHE A 3 -20.34 -5.27 -44.96
N THR A 4 -20.82 -6.50 -45.11
CA THR A 4 -22.04 -7.00 -44.48
C THR A 4 -21.88 -6.90 -42.97
N TYR A 5 -22.66 -6.02 -42.35
CA TYR A 5 -22.87 -6.00 -40.91
C TYR A 5 -23.34 -7.38 -40.49
N ILE A 6 -22.55 -8.03 -39.64
CA ILE A 6 -22.92 -9.26 -38.97
C ILE A 6 -24.27 -9.01 -38.30
N LEU A 7 -25.25 -9.82 -38.69
CA LEU A 7 -26.61 -9.86 -38.20
C LEU A 7 -26.62 -9.72 -36.68
N ALA A 8 -27.06 -8.55 -36.20
CA ALA A 8 -27.50 -8.41 -34.83
C ALA A 8 -28.70 -9.35 -34.68
N ALA A 9 -28.50 -10.43 -33.92
CA ALA A 9 -29.52 -11.41 -33.61
C ALA A 9 -30.81 -10.69 -33.18
N THR A 10 -31.90 -10.92 -33.91
CA THR A 10 -33.26 -10.62 -33.47
C THR A 10 -33.64 -11.63 -32.39
N HIS A 11 -33.01 -11.54 -31.23
CA HIS A 11 -33.56 -12.10 -30.01
C HIS A 11 -34.39 -11.00 -29.37
N SER A 12 -35.70 -11.23 -29.27
CA SER A 12 -36.55 -10.46 -28.37
C SER A 12 -35.85 -10.42 -27.01
N PRO A 13 -35.49 -9.23 -26.48
CA PRO A 13 -34.91 -9.19 -25.17
C PRO A 13 -35.97 -9.74 -24.24
N GLY A 14 -35.67 -10.87 -23.56
CA GLY A 14 -36.36 -11.17 -22.32
C GLY A 14 -36.29 -9.92 -21.42
N LYS A 15 -37.16 -9.85 -20.40
CA LYS A 15 -37.17 -8.77 -19.40
C LYS A 15 -35.90 -8.73 -18.52
N GLY A 16 -34.74 -9.07 -19.07
CA GLY A 16 -33.42 -8.91 -18.49
C GLY A 16 -32.93 -7.47 -18.66
N ARG A 17 -31.95 -7.10 -17.85
CA ARG A 17 -31.38 -5.76 -17.86
C ARG A 17 -30.57 -5.56 -19.15
N CYS A 18 -30.97 -4.61 -19.99
CA CYS A 18 -30.16 -4.17 -21.13
C CYS A 18 -28.89 -3.44 -20.64
N PRO A 19 -27.78 -3.50 -21.39
CA PRO A 19 -26.61 -2.65 -21.15
C PRO A 19 -27.01 -1.17 -21.09
N GLN A 20 -26.52 -0.43 -20.10
CA GLN A 20 -26.78 1.01 -20.07
C GLN A 20 -26.02 1.70 -21.22
N PRO A 21 -26.70 2.50 -22.05
CA PRO A 21 -26.02 3.27 -23.08
C PRO A 21 -25.14 4.36 -22.43
N PRO A 22 -23.94 4.65 -22.96
CA PRO A 22 -22.96 5.53 -22.33
C PRO A 22 -23.49 6.96 -22.11
N ASN A 23 -24.43 7.41 -22.95
CA ASN A 23 -25.03 8.75 -22.88
C ASN A 23 -26.18 8.85 -21.86
N LYS A 24 -26.63 7.73 -21.28
CA LYS A 24 -27.81 7.70 -20.39
C LYS A 24 -27.48 7.97 -18.93
N THR A 25 -26.22 7.87 -18.54
CA THR A 25 -25.73 8.17 -17.19
C THR A 25 -24.53 9.09 -17.27
N PRO A 26 -24.75 10.42 -17.41
CA PRO A 26 -23.66 11.38 -17.35
C PRO A 26 -22.97 11.30 -15.99
N PHE A 27 -21.66 11.53 -15.96
CA PHE A 27 -20.92 11.61 -14.72
C PHE A 27 -21.43 12.79 -13.90
N GLN A 28 -21.89 12.53 -12.68
CA GLN A 28 -22.25 13.56 -11.73
C GLN A 28 -21.09 13.76 -10.75
N GLU A 29 -20.47 14.94 -10.79
CA GLU A 29 -19.40 15.26 -9.86
C GLU A 29 -19.97 15.53 -8.46
N ILE A 30 -19.57 14.72 -7.47
CA ILE A 30 -19.89 14.98 -6.04
C ILE A 30 -18.87 15.96 -5.44
N LEU A 31 -17.67 15.94 -5.99
CA LEU A 31 -16.54 16.80 -5.64
C LEU A 31 -16.07 17.47 -6.92
N PRO A 32 -15.62 18.74 -6.85
CA PRO A 32 -15.17 19.46 -8.03
C PRO A 32 -14.02 18.68 -8.67
N LEU A 33 -14.06 18.55 -10.00
CA LEU A 33 -13.01 17.94 -10.83
C LEU A 33 -11.74 18.81 -10.89
N ARG A 34 -11.14 19.07 -9.72
CA ARG A 34 -9.88 19.81 -9.56
C ARG A 34 -8.88 19.02 -8.73
N LEU A 35 -7.61 19.18 -9.05
CA LEU A 35 -6.53 18.63 -8.25
C LEU A 35 -6.50 19.30 -6.87
N LYS A 36 -6.06 18.55 -5.86
CA LYS A 36 -5.84 19.06 -4.50
C LYS A 36 -4.36 19.37 -4.31
N ASP A 37 -4.05 20.32 -3.44
CA ASP A 37 -2.66 20.67 -3.07
C ASP A 37 -1.98 19.60 -2.19
N ARG A 38 -2.62 18.46 -1.96
CA ARG A 38 -2.11 17.37 -1.13
C ARG A 38 -2.47 16.00 -1.67
N VAL A 39 -1.55 15.06 -1.45
CA VAL A 39 -1.75 13.63 -1.72
C VAL A 39 -1.97 12.85 -0.43
N SER A 40 -2.70 11.73 -0.53
CA SER A 40 -2.98 10.85 0.59
C SER A 40 -1.81 9.90 0.85
N GLY A 41 -1.32 9.83 2.09
CA GLY A 41 -0.27 8.89 2.51
C GLY A 41 -0.79 7.52 2.97
N LYS A 42 -2.05 7.15 2.66
CA LYS A 42 -2.67 5.92 3.19
C LYS A 42 -1.93 4.62 2.81
N SER A 43 -1.25 4.59 1.66
CA SER A 43 -0.61 3.39 1.11
C SER A 43 0.83 3.14 1.58
N ASP A 44 1.47 4.06 2.29
CA ASP A 44 2.92 3.98 2.55
C ASP A 44 3.30 2.99 3.66
N LYS A 45 2.30 2.36 4.30
CA LYS A 45 2.48 1.38 5.37
C LYS A 45 2.60 -0.02 4.77
N LYS A 46 3.81 -0.42 4.39
CA LYS A 46 4.12 -1.84 4.18
C LYS A 46 4.27 -2.50 5.54
N ALA A 47 3.40 -3.46 5.84
CA ALA A 47 3.53 -4.31 7.01
C ALA A 47 4.46 -5.46 6.65
N GLU A 48 5.76 -5.29 6.90
CA GLU A 48 6.71 -6.39 6.82
C GLU A 48 6.76 -7.06 8.20
N GLY A 49 6.53 -8.39 8.24
CA GLY A 49 6.65 -9.17 9.46
C GLY A 49 8.11 -9.25 9.89
N SER A 50 8.50 -8.50 10.91
CA SER A 50 9.87 -8.46 11.40
C SER A 50 10.18 -9.65 12.32
N CYS A 51 11.33 -10.28 12.14
CA CYS A 51 11.89 -11.30 13.04
C CYS A 51 11.06 -12.58 13.21
N LEU A 52 10.21 -12.92 12.22
CA LEU A 52 9.40 -14.14 12.27
C LEU A 52 10.26 -15.41 12.40
N GLN A 53 11.41 -15.44 11.72
CA GLN A 53 12.32 -16.58 11.79
C GLN A 53 12.81 -16.84 13.22
N GLU A 54 13.34 -15.81 13.87
CA GLU A 54 13.82 -15.91 15.26
C GLU A 54 12.68 -16.24 16.24
N MET A 55 11.48 -15.72 15.99
CA MET A 55 10.30 -16.02 16.79
C MET A 55 9.94 -17.51 16.72
N ILE A 56 10.00 -18.12 15.54
CA ILE A 56 9.74 -19.55 15.36
C ILE A 56 10.80 -20.39 16.10
N ILE A 57 12.07 -19.98 16.08
CA ILE A 57 13.15 -20.67 16.79
C ILE A 57 12.89 -20.68 18.30
N VAL A 58 12.54 -19.53 18.88
CA VAL A 58 12.17 -19.43 20.31
C VAL A 58 11.00 -20.33 20.65
N LEU A 59 9.92 -20.30 19.85
CA LEU A 59 8.75 -21.15 20.04
C LEU A 59 9.11 -22.64 20.00
N SER A 60 10.00 -23.03 19.08
CA SER A 60 10.45 -24.42 18.97
C SER A 60 11.26 -24.89 20.18
N CYS A 61 12.05 -23.99 20.79
CA CYS A 61 12.80 -24.29 22.00
C CYS A 61 11.86 -24.42 23.21
N LEU A 62 10.93 -23.49 23.35
CA LEU A 62 9.94 -23.51 24.44
C LEU A 62 9.09 -24.78 24.40
N GLN A 63 8.66 -25.21 23.21
CA GLN A 63 7.88 -26.43 23.05
C GLN A 63 8.64 -27.69 23.50
N LYS A 64 9.97 -27.73 23.34
CA LYS A 64 10.81 -28.87 23.77
C LYS A 64 11.09 -28.88 25.27
N ASN A 65 11.04 -27.72 25.92
CA ASN A 65 11.48 -27.50 27.30
C ASN A 65 10.32 -27.09 28.21
N GLU A 66 9.10 -27.55 27.93
CA GLU A 66 7.90 -27.28 28.74
C GLU A 66 7.66 -25.78 29.03
N TYR A 67 8.07 -24.92 28.08
CA TYR A 67 7.97 -23.46 28.14
C TYR A 67 8.83 -22.78 29.22
N GLU A 68 9.88 -23.44 29.72
CA GLU A 68 10.85 -22.84 30.63
C GLU A 68 11.82 -21.91 29.91
N ASN A 69 11.62 -20.59 30.09
CA ASN A 69 12.43 -19.53 29.48
C ASN A 69 13.91 -19.58 29.87
N LYS A 70 14.27 -20.17 31.02
CA LYS A 70 15.66 -20.29 31.48
C LYS A 70 16.48 -21.22 30.59
N LEU A 71 15.84 -22.19 29.95
CA LEU A 71 16.49 -23.18 29.08
C LEU A 71 16.70 -22.67 27.65
N CYS A 72 15.96 -21.64 27.24
CA CYS A 72 15.96 -21.07 25.89
C CYS A 72 16.59 -19.66 25.81
N GLN A 73 17.52 -19.34 26.72
CA GLN A 73 18.12 -18.00 26.80
C GLN A 73 18.82 -17.59 25.49
N LYS A 74 19.48 -18.53 24.82
CA LYS A 74 20.24 -18.26 23.59
C LYS A 74 19.33 -17.80 22.45
N GLU A 75 18.23 -18.50 22.25
CA GLU A 75 17.21 -18.23 21.23
C GLU A 75 16.49 -16.92 21.54
N VAL A 76 16.20 -16.67 22.82
CA VAL A 76 15.57 -15.42 23.28
C VAL A 76 16.48 -14.21 23.04
N ASP A 77 17.78 -14.33 23.28
CA ASP A 77 18.73 -13.24 23.05
C ASP A 77 18.93 -12.95 21.55
N GLN A 78 18.92 -13.98 20.71
CA GLN A 78 18.89 -13.82 19.25
C GLN A 78 17.64 -13.06 18.79
N PHE A 79 16.46 -13.46 19.27
CA PHE A 79 15.21 -12.76 18.99
C PHE A 79 15.23 -11.29 19.43
N LYS A 80 15.68 -11.01 20.65
CA LYS A 80 15.83 -9.64 21.17
C LYS A 80 16.74 -8.80 20.29
N SER A 81 17.88 -9.35 19.86
CA SER A 81 18.83 -8.65 19.01
C SER A 81 18.23 -8.28 17.65
N CYS A 82 17.43 -9.18 17.05
CA CYS A 82 16.70 -8.89 15.82
C CYS A 82 15.67 -7.78 16.04
N PHE A 83 14.91 -7.88 17.13
CA PHE A 83 13.85 -6.91 17.44
C PHE A 83 14.40 -5.50 17.68
N GLN A 84 15.52 -5.37 18.41
CA GLN A 84 16.19 -4.09 18.63
C GLN A 84 16.64 -3.45 17.31
N LYS A 85 17.33 -4.23 16.45
CA LYS A 85 17.74 -3.75 15.11
C LYS A 85 16.54 -3.29 14.28
N PHE A 86 15.45 -4.05 14.29
CA PHE A 86 14.23 -3.68 13.61
C PHE A 86 13.64 -2.37 14.16
N GLN A 87 13.60 -2.21 15.49
CA GLN A 87 13.10 -1.00 16.12
C GLN A 87 13.92 0.22 15.70
N ASP A 88 15.24 0.11 15.69
CA ASP A 88 16.16 1.18 15.27
C ASP A 88 15.97 1.56 13.80
N VAL A 89 15.93 0.57 12.90
CA VAL A 89 15.70 0.82 11.46
C VAL A 89 14.31 1.41 11.22
N SER A 90 13.29 0.93 11.92
CA SER A 90 11.92 1.46 11.82
C SER A 90 11.85 2.92 12.26
N PHE A 91 12.63 3.29 13.29
CA PHE A 91 12.68 4.63 13.81
C PHE A 91 13.46 5.57 12.88
N GLN A 92 14.62 5.12 12.38
CA GLN A 92 15.42 5.85 11.40
C GLN A 92 14.64 6.10 10.10
N SER A 93 13.96 5.08 9.59
CA SER A 93 13.13 5.21 8.38
C SER A 93 11.94 6.15 8.57
N LYS A 94 11.27 6.14 9.74
CA LYS A 94 10.22 7.12 10.08
C LYS A 94 10.77 8.55 10.11
N ARG A 95 11.90 8.76 10.77
CA ARG A 95 12.60 10.07 10.80
C ARG A 95 13.00 10.53 9.40
N ALA A 96 13.56 9.64 8.58
CA ALA A 96 13.95 9.96 7.21
C ALA A 96 12.75 10.33 6.34
N LYS A 97 11.67 9.54 6.39
CA LYS A 97 10.40 9.85 5.71
C LYS A 97 9.83 11.19 6.16
N GLU A 98 9.94 11.52 7.44
CA GLU A 98 9.46 12.77 8.00
C GLU A 98 10.20 14.01 7.48
N LYS A 99 11.52 13.93 7.34
CA LYS A 99 12.33 15.03 6.80
C LYS A 99 11.91 15.40 5.36
N GLY A 100 11.32 14.47 4.60
CA GLY A 100 10.77 14.75 3.27
C GLY A 100 11.78 15.40 2.32
N ILE A 101 13.05 14.97 2.41
CA ILE A 101 14.16 15.52 1.63
C ILE A 101 13.95 15.16 0.16
N LEU A 102 14.02 16.14 -0.74
CA LEU A 102 13.90 15.91 -2.17
C LEU A 102 15.26 15.50 -2.72
N VAL A 103 15.35 14.30 -3.30
CA VAL A 103 16.53 13.85 -4.05
C VAL A 103 16.21 14.01 -5.54
N PRO A 104 17.00 14.80 -6.30
CA PRO A 104 16.79 14.96 -7.73
C PRO A 104 16.89 13.63 -8.48
N GLY A 105 15.92 13.34 -9.36
CA GLY A 105 15.93 12.13 -10.20
C GLY A 105 15.19 10.92 -9.61
N ASP A 106 14.74 10.99 -8.35
CA ASP A 106 13.95 9.90 -7.76
C ASP A 106 12.55 9.80 -8.37
N LYS A 107 12.21 8.61 -8.89
CA LYS A 107 10.87 8.31 -9.44
C LYS A 107 9.86 7.93 -8.36
N ASN A 108 10.31 7.43 -7.21
CA ASN A 108 9.47 6.94 -6.12
C ASN A 108 9.43 7.96 -4.97
N LEU A 109 8.58 8.98 -5.11
CA LEU A 109 8.43 10.03 -4.11
C LEU A 109 7.44 9.63 -3.00
N THR A 110 7.79 9.96 -1.77
CA THR A 110 6.92 9.84 -0.59
C THR A 110 5.86 10.96 -0.61
N HIS A 111 4.67 10.72 -0.03
CA HIS A 111 3.60 11.72 0.03
C HIS A 111 4.04 13.09 0.61
N LYS A 112 4.98 13.10 1.57
CA LYS A 112 5.55 14.34 2.14
C LYS A 112 6.39 15.12 1.13
N GLN A 113 7.19 14.42 0.32
CA GLN A 113 7.99 15.01 -0.76
C GLN A 113 7.08 15.59 -1.84
N VAL A 114 6.06 14.85 -2.28
CA VAL A 114 5.08 15.32 -3.27
C VAL A 114 4.31 16.54 -2.77
N LYS A 115 3.86 16.53 -1.51
CA LYS A 115 3.21 17.70 -0.90
C LYS A 115 4.14 18.93 -0.90
N LYS A 116 5.42 18.74 -0.61
CA LYS A 116 6.41 19.84 -0.66
C LYS A 116 6.53 20.43 -2.06
N LEU A 117 6.49 19.58 -3.10
CA LEU A 117 6.50 20.03 -4.50
C LEU A 117 5.24 20.83 -4.87
N PHE A 118 4.06 20.35 -4.49
CA PHE A 118 2.80 21.07 -4.74
C PHE A 118 2.75 22.43 -4.03
N ASN A 119 3.30 22.53 -2.82
CA ASN A 119 3.41 23.82 -2.13
C ASN A 119 4.36 24.80 -2.83
N MET A 120 5.41 24.31 -3.51
CA MET A 120 6.35 25.16 -4.25
C MET A 120 5.75 25.70 -5.55
N ARG A 121 4.87 24.93 -6.20
CA ARG A 121 4.22 25.28 -7.46
C ARG A 121 2.73 24.92 -7.38
N PRO A 122 1.92 25.75 -6.72
CA PRO A 122 0.48 25.53 -6.67
C PRO A 122 -0.12 25.67 -8.07
N MET A 123 -1.05 24.76 -8.39
CA MET A 123 -1.82 24.80 -9.64
C MET A 123 -2.96 25.80 -9.43
N LEU A 124 -2.76 27.04 -9.89
CA LEU A 124 -3.84 28.03 -10.07
C LEU A 124 -4.69 27.66 -11.29
#